data_AF-A0A061ESZ8-F1
#
_entry.id   AF-A0A061ESZ8-F1
#
_cell.length_a   1.000
_cell.length_b   1.000
_cell.length_c   1.000
_cell.angle_alpha   90.00
_cell.angle_beta   90.00
_cell.angle_gamma   90.00
#
_symmetry.space_group_name_H-M   'P 1'
#
loop_
_entity.id
_entity.type
_entity.pdbx_description
1 polymer ?
#
loop_
_entity_poly.entity_id
_entity_poly.type
_entity_poly.pdbx_seq_one_letter_code
_entity_poly.pdbx_strand_id
1 'polypeptide(L)'
;MAEVRGVNTWQEELASLVEDTGMIYTGDMIGVSSLPPFNEAKSAAAAEVVESDHETEPQESLKEQVTGFMKSWCEMLLELGRGCIDIVQQTVVTEDSFLVQKLGGPVAKVSGRLRFLNEFLPEDRDPIHAWPVIFFVFILALSALKLNSGHDELVPPVKKVRAHPPNASRIQLPDGRHLAYREIGVPADKARFSLIAPHPFLSSRLAVIPGVKTSLLEEFGVRLVTYDLPGFGESDPHPSRNLNSSAFDMLHLADAVGVNDKFWVLGFSSGSMHAWAALRYVPHRISGAAMVAPMINPYEPSLTKEEMRSIWGEWLPRRKLMYYLARRLPKLLSFFYRRSFLSGKHGRIEKWMSLSLGRRDTVLTEGQTFEVFWHRDVEESIRQGNAKPFIEEAVLQVSNWGFSLADLQVQRRCYRSGIFPWLRSLYSQAECELAGFLGPIHIWGWMTKLFHQQ
;
A
#
# COMPACT_ATOMS: atom_id res chain seq x y z
N MET A 1 -60.13 16.28 -9.40
CA MET A 1 -58.88 16.25 -10.19
C MET A 1 -57.76 15.94 -9.21
N ALA A 2 -57.56 14.66 -8.92
CA ALA A 2 -56.43 13.86 -9.41
C ALA A 2 -55.11 14.22 -8.69
N GLU A 3 -54.95 13.65 -7.49
CA GLU A 3 -53.65 13.52 -6.82
C GLU A 3 -52.81 12.48 -7.56
N VAL A 4 -51.58 12.88 -7.88
CA VAL A 4 -50.56 12.05 -8.52
C VAL A 4 -49.96 11.11 -7.46
N ARG A 5 -50.18 9.80 -7.63
CA ARG A 5 -49.47 8.74 -6.91
C ARG A 5 -47.99 8.73 -7.33
N GLY A 6 -47.10 8.92 -6.36
CA GLY A 6 -45.68 8.66 -6.48
C GLY A 6 -45.38 7.16 -6.52
N VAL A 7 -44.35 6.80 -7.26
CA VAL A 7 -43.90 5.45 -7.61
C VAL A 7 -43.16 4.81 -6.42
N ASN A 8 -43.62 3.62 -5.99
CA ASN A 8 -42.99 2.82 -4.95
C ASN A 8 -41.63 2.27 -5.42
N THR A 9 -40.63 2.33 -4.55
CA THR A 9 -39.28 1.82 -4.78
C THR A 9 -39.19 0.34 -4.41
N TRP A 10 -38.56 -0.46 -5.28
CA TRP A 10 -38.29 -1.91 -5.18
C TRP A 10 -37.75 -2.45 -3.83
N GLN A 11 -37.31 -1.58 -2.93
CA GLN A 11 -36.83 -1.96 -1.60
C GLN A 11 -37.98 -2.32 -0.62
N GLU A 12 -39.19 -1.80 -0.83
CA GLU A 12 -40.34 -2.09 0.05
C GLU A 12 -41.03 -3.43 -0.30
N GLU A 13 -41.03 -3.85 -1.57
CA GLU A 13 -41.55 -5.18 -1.99
C GLU A 13 -40.67 -6.34 -1.50
N LEU A 14 -39.36 -6.12 -1.33
CA LEU A 14 -38.46 -7.13 -0.78
C LEU A 14 -38.57 -7.27 0.73
N ALA A 15 -39.01 -6.22 1.44
CA ALA A 15 -39.24 -6.27 2.89
C ALA A 15 -40.51 -7.06 3.24
N SER A 16 -41.55 -7.05 2.38
CA SER A 16 -42.79 -7.79 2.61
C SER A 16 -42.71 -9.30 2.34
N LEU A 17 -41.62 -9.80 1.73
CA LEU A 17 -41.45 -11.22 1.39
C LEU A 17 -40.68 -12.04 2.45
N VAL A 18 -40.20 -11.41 3.53
CA VAL A 18 -39.38 -12.06 4.57
C VAL A 18 -40.09 -12.10 5.94
N GLU A 19 -41.27 -11.49 6.09
CA GLU A 19 -41.95 -11.36 7.39
C GLU A 19 -43.00 -12.43 7.73
N ASP A 20 -43.14 -13.52 6.96
CA ASP A 20 -44.15 -14.53 7.27
C ASP A 20 -43.58 -15.96 7.41
N THR A 21 -43.00 -16.23 8.58
CA THR A 21 -42.92 -17.59 9.14
C THR A 21 -43.33 -17.51 10.60
N GLY A 22 -44.62 -17.68 10.84
CA GLY A 22 -45.20 -17.77 12.17
C GLY A 22 -44.75 -19.03 12.91
N MET A 23 -44.05 -18.83 14.04
CA MET A 23 -43.90 -19.82 15.11
C MET A 23 -44.08 -19.07 16.44
N ILE A 24 -45.22 -19.31 17.08
CA ILE A 24 -45.63 -18.70 18.35
C ILE A 24 -44.82 -19.34 19.49
N TYR A 25 -44.08 -18.53 20.25
CA TYR A 25 -43.49 -18.93 21.53
C TYR A 25 -44.49 -18.63 22.66
N THR A 26 -45.04 -19.67 23.29
CA THR A 26 -45.57 -19.58 24.65
C THR A 26 -44.49 -20.04 25.61
N GLY A 27 -43.99 -19.12 26.43
CA GLY A 27 -43.05 -19.43 27.50
C GLY A 27 -43.75 -20.01 28.71
N ASP A 28 -43.06 -20.90 29.41
CA ASP A 28 -43.17 -21.02 30.86
C ASP A 28 -41.79 -21.33 31.46
N MET A 29 -41.50 -20.65 32.58
CA MET A 29 -40.25 -20.68 33.33
C MET A 29 -40.07 -21.96 34.15
N ILE A 30 -38.81 -22.30 34.46
CA ILE A 30 -38.21 -22.49 35.81
C ILE A 30 -37.07 -23.53 35.75
N GLY A 31 -35.94 -23.19 36.37
CA GLY A 31 -35.16 -24.19 37.13
C GLY A 31 -33.71 -24.40 36.72
N VAL A 32 -32.81 -23.69 37.40
CA VAL A 32 -31.36 -23.87 37.39
C VAL A 32 -30.95 -25.20 38.03
N SER A 33 -29.98 -25.91 37.43
CA SER A 33 -28.73 -26.41 38.06
C SER A 33 -28.31 -27.85 37.75
N SER A 34 -27.00 -27.96 37.52
CA SER A 34 -26.07 -29.08 37.80
C SER A 34 -26.05 -30.33 36.91
N LEU A 35 -24.94 -30.47 36.19
CA LEU A 35 -24.36 -31.75 35.76
C LEU A 35 -22.85 -31.68 36.01
N PRO A 36 -22.28 -32.70 36.65
CA PRO A 36 -20.91 -33.15 36.37
C PRO A 36 -20.94 -34.67 36.06
N PRO A 37 -19.80 -35.34 35.77
CA PRO A 37 -19.35 -35.55 34.40
C PRO A 37 -19.15 -37.04 34.03
N PHE A 38 -18.94 -37.25 32.73
CA PHE A 38 -18.19 -38.32 32.04
C PHE A 38 -17.70 -39.55 32.82
N ASN A 39 -17.99 -40.74 32.28
CA ASN A 39 -17.04 -41.86 32.27
C ASN A 39 -17.27 -42.84 31.10
N GLU A 40 -16.17 -43.25 30.49
CA GLU A 40 -16.02 -44.27 29.46
C GLU A 40 -16.15 -45.69 30.04
N ALA A 41 -16.75 -46.63 29.30
CA ALA A 41 -16.30 -48.03 29.25
C ALA A 41 -17.00 -48.82 28.11
N LYS A 42 -16.17 -49.49 27.30
CA LYS A 42 -16.54 -50.57 26.37
C LYS A 42 -16.62 -51.92 27.09
N SER A 43 -17.54 -52.80 26.68
CA SER A 43 -17.41 -54.27 26.51
C SER A 43 -18.81 -54.86 26.24
N ALA A 44 -19.12 -55.40 25.05
CA ALA A 44 -19.16 -56.84 24.71
C ALA A 44 -19.96 -57.70 25.72
N ALA A 45 -20.92 -58.57 25.39
CA ALA A 45 -21.31 -59.26 24.16
C ALA A 45 -22.70 -59.93 24.29
N ALA A 46 -23.26 -60.40 23.16
CA ALA A 46 -24.19 -61.54 22.98
C ALA A 46 -25.62 -61.42 23.56
N ALA A 47 -26.69 -61.91 22.95
CA ALA A 47 -26.98 -62.54 21.66
C ALA A 47 -28.51 -62.51 21.51
N GLU A 48 -29.05 -62.39 20.30
CA GLU A 48 -30.23 -63.16 19.89
C GLU A 48 -30.38 -63.12 18.38
N VAL A 49 -30.41 -64.33 17.81
CA VAL A 49 -30.63 -64.62 16.39
C VAL A 49 -32.14 -64.75 16.21
N VAL A 50 -32.71 -63.93 15.34
CA VAL A 50 -33.98 -64.23 14.66
C VAL A 50 -33.74 -63.96 13.18
N GLU A 51 -33.72 -65.04 12.41
CA GLU A 51 -33.81 -65.05 10.95
C GLU A 51 -35.13 -64.41 10.50
N SER A 52 -35.04 -63.38 9.67
CA SER A 52 -36.13 -62.99 8.76
C SER A 52 -35.51 -62.66 7.41
N ASP A 53 -35.87 -63.47 6.42
CA ASP A 53 -35.53 -63.29 5.01
C ASP A 53 -35.90 -61.87 4.53
N HIS A 54 -34.88 -61.06 4.29
CA HIS A 54 -34.96 -59.95 3.35
C HIS A 54 -33.71 -59.96 2.49
N GLU A 55 -33.89 -60.14 1.19
CA GLU A 55 -32.88 -59.97 0.16
C GLU A 55 -32.08 -58.70 0.43
N THR A 56 -30.81 -58.88 0.78
CA THR A 56 -29.89 -57.80 1.10
C THR A 56 -29.40 -57.23 -0.22
N GLU A 57 -30.01 -56.13 -0.68
CA GLU A 57 -29.38 -55.24 -1.66
C GLU A 57 -27.98 -54.88 -1.13
N PRO A 58 -26.92 -54.94 -1.96
CA PRO A 58 -25.58 -54.62 -1.49
C PRO A 58 -25.56 -53.15 -1.07
N GLN A 59 -25.21 -52.90 0.18
CA GLN A 59 -25.04 -51.56 0.72
C GLN A 59 -23.94 -50.87 -0.10
N GLU A 60 -24.34 -50.01 -1.04
CA GLU A 60 -23.44 -49.30 -1.94
C GLU A 60 -22.35 -48.63 -1.12
N SER A 61 -21.11 -48.88 -1.53
CA SER A 61 -19.95 -48.27 -0.91
C SER A 61 -20.08 -46.76 -0.99
N LEU A 62 -19.69 -46.02 0.05
CA LEU A 62 -19.61 -44.54 0.04
C LEU A 62 -18.89 -44.02 -1.23
N LYS A 63 -17.96 -44.82 -1.77
CA LYS A 63 -17.26 -44.57 -3.02
C LYS A 63 -18.17 -44.65 -4.26
N GLU A 64 -19.10 -45.60 -4.30
CA GLU A 64 -20.09 -45.75 -5.39
C GLU A 64 -21.11 -44.62 -5.36
N GLN A 65 -21.61 -44.23 -4.18
CA GLN A 65 -22.46 -43.05 -4.04
C GLN A 65 -21.77 -41.76 -4.48
N VAL A 66 -20.50 -41.55 -4.09
CA VAL A 66 -19.72 -40.40 -4.54
C VAL A 66 -19.48 -40.45 -6.05
N THR A 67 -19.26 -41.64 -6.61
CA THR A 67 -19.06 -41.81 -8.06
C THR A 67 -20.34 -41.55 -8.84
N GLY A 68 -21.49 -42.05 -8.35
CA GLY A 68 -22.81 -41.78 -8.91
C GLY A 68 -23.17 -40.30 -8.86
N PHE A 69 -22.95 -39.66 -7.71
CA PHE A 69 -23.17 -38.22 -7.54
C PHE A 69 -22.28 -37.38 -8.48
N MET A 70 -20.99 -37.71 -8.60
CA MET A 70 -20.08 -37.01 -9.51
C MET A 70 -20.47 -37.18 -10.98
N LYS A 71 -20.96 -38.37 -11.35
CA LYS A 71 -21.44 -38.63 -12.71
C LYS A 71 -22.69 -37.80 -13.01
N SER A 72 -23.67 -37.80 -12.13
CA SER A 72 -24.90 -37.01 -12.28
C SER A 72 -24.62 -35.50 -12.27
N TRP A 73 -23.67 -35.03 -11.45
CA TRP A 73 -23.23 -33.63 -11.47
C TRP A 73 -22.60 -33.29 -12.83
N CYS A 74 -21.72 -34.14 -13.35
CA CYS A 74 -21.07 -33.90 -14.64
C CYS A 74 -22.09 -33.86 -15.79
N GLU A 75 -23.06 -34.76 -15.78
CA GLU A 75 -24.18 -34.78 -16.74
C GLU A 75 -25.04 -33.52 -16.64
N MET A 76 -25.40 -33.09 -15.42
CA MET A 76 -26.18 -31.87 -15.19
C MET A 76 -25.42 -30.60 -15.60
N LEU A 77 -24.10 -30.55 -15.43
CA LEU A 77 -23.25 -29.46 -15.92
C LEU A 77 -23.17 -29.43 -17.45
N LEU A 78 -23.14 -30.59 -18.10
CA LEU A 78 -23.16 -30.69 -19.56
C LEU A 78 -24.51 -30.24 -20.14
N GLU A 79 -25.62 -30.63 -19.51
CA GLU A 79 -26.95 -30.18 -19.90
C GLU A 79 -27.15 -28.68 -19.65
N LEU A 80 -26.67 -28.16 -18.51
CA LEU A 80 -26.67 -26.72 -18.26
C LEU A 80 -25.82 -25.97 -19.30
N GLY A 81 -24.66 -26.51 -19.65
CA GLY A 81 -23.81 -25.96 -20.70
C GLY A 81 -24.49 -25.93 -22.07
N ARG A 82 -25.21 -27.01 -22.44
CA ARG A 82 -26.03 -27.06 -23.66
C ARG A 82 -27.19 -26.07 -23.60
N GLY A 83 -27.91 -26.00 -22.48
CA GLY A 83 -29.00 -25.04 -22.29
C GLY A 83 -28.54 -23.59 -22.39
N CYS A 84 -27.36 -23.26 -21.83
CA CYS A 84 -26.75 -21.94 -22.01
C CYS A 84 -26.38 -21.66 -23.47
N ILE A 85 -25.87 -22.66 -24.21
CA ILE A 85 -25.59 -22.54 -25.65
C ILE A 85 -26.88 -22.29 -26.43
N ASP A 86 -27.94 -23.02 -26.16
CA ASP A 86 -29.23 -22.89 -26.84
C ASP A 86 -29.88 -21.53 -26.55
N ILE A 87 -29.82 -21.06 -25.30
CA ILE A 87 -30.29 -19.72 -24.91
C ILE A 87 -29.48 -18.64 -25.65
N VAL A 88 -28.17 -18.78 -25.76
CA VAL A 88 -27.33 -17.84 -26.51
C VAL A 88 -27.65 -17.88 -28.01
N GLN A 89 -27.87 -19.06 -28.59
CA GLN A 89 -28.29 -19.20 -29.99
C GLN A 89 -29.65 -18.54 -30.23
N GLN A 90 -30.61 -18.72 -29.34
CA GLN A 90 -31.95 -18.12 -29.46
C GLN A 90 -31.96 -16.61 -29.21
N THR A 91 -31.09 -16.10 -28.30
CA THR A 91 -31.12 -14.70 -27.84
C THR A 91 -30.15 -13.79 -28.60
N VAL A 92 -29.05 -14.32 -29.14
CA VAL A 92 -27.95 -13.52 -29.74
C VAL A 92 -27.80 -13.75 -31.25
N VAL A 93 -28.19 -14.91 -31.78
CA VAL A 93 -27.93 -15.32 -33.19
C VAL A 93 -29.16 -15.16 -34.09
N THR A 94 -30.26 -14.60 -33.60
CA THR A 94 -31.38 -14.20 -34.45
C THR A 94 -31.13 -12.78 -35.01
N GLU A 95 -31.14 -12.66 -36.34
CA GLU A 95 -30.81 -11.43 -37.09
C GLU A 95 -31.70 -10.21 -36.73
N ASP A 96 -32.80 -10.43 -36.00
CA ASP A 96 -33.76 -9.41 -35.58
C ASP A 96 -33.59 -8.91 -34.14
N SER A 97 -32.54 -9.33 -33.40
CA SER A 97 -32.38 -8.93 -32.00
C SER A 97 -31.92 -7.47 -31.83
N PHE A 98 -32.60 -6.74 -30.93
CA PHE A 98 -32.33 -5.32 -30.62
C PHE A 98 -30.87 -5.02 -30.22
N LEU A 99 -30.17 -6.01 -29.66
CA LEU A 99 -28.75 -5.93 -29.29
C LEU A 99 -27.84 -5.83 -30.51
N VAL A 100 -28.09 -6.62 -31.57
CA VAL A 100 -27.27 -6.63 -32.79
C VAL A 100 -27.40 -5.30 -33.53
N GLN A 101 -28.61 -4.74 -33.62
CA GLN A 101 -28.85 -3.46 -34.30
C GLN A 101 -28.23 -2.25 -33.58
N LYS A 102 -28.22 -2.23 -32.24
CA LYS A 102 -27.77 -1.05 -31.46
C LYS A 102 -26.30 -1.11 -31.03
N LEU A 103 -25.73 -2.30 -30.85
CA LEU A 103 -24.34 -2.49 -30.39
C LEU A 103 -23.39 -2.99 -31.48
N GLY A 104 -23.89 -3.39 -32.65
CA GLY A 104 -23.07 -3.97 -33.73
C GLY A 104 -21.89 -3.09 -34.16
N GLY A 105 -22.10 -1.77 -34.29
CA GLY A 105 -21.03 -0.84 -34.71
C GLY A 105 -19.88 -0.70 -33.71
N PRO A 106 -20.14 -0.35 -32.43
CA PRO A 106 -19.10 -0.27 -31.40
C PRO A 106 -18.42 -1.62 -31.12
N VAL A 107 -19.17 -2.72 -31.11
CA VAL A 107 -18.65 -4.06 -30.85
C VAL A 107 -17.76 -4.55 -32.00
N ALA A 108 -18.11 -4.29 -33.26
CA ALA A 108 -17.25 -4.62 -34.41
C ALA A 108 -15.92 -3.84 -34.39
N LYS A 109 -15.93 -2.59 -33.91
CA LYS A 109 -14.72 -1.77 -33.80
C LYS A 109 -13.78 -2.23 -32.68
N VAL A 110 -14.34 -2.75 -31.58
CA VAL A 110 -13.59 -3.33 -30.47
C VAL A 110 -13.11 -4.74 -30.81
N SER A 111 -13.95 -5.57 -31.45
CA SER A 111 -13.57 -6.92 -31.89
C SER A 111 -12.44 -6.88 -32.92
N GLY A 112 -12.46 -5.91 -33.83
CA GLY A 112 -11.37 -5.69 -34.78
C GLY A 112 -10.03 -5.38 -34.10
N ARG A 113 -10.03 -4.65 -32.99
CA ARG A 113 -8.83 -4.33 -32.19
C ARG A 113 -8.35 -5.48 -31.31
N LEU A 114 -9.25 -6.40 -30.95
CA LEU A 114 -8.98 -7.55 -30.09
C LEU A 114 -8.81 -8.86 -30.86
N ARG A 115 -8.85 -8.82 -32.21
CA ARG A 115 -8.74 -10.00 -33.07
C ARG A 115 -7.43 -10.77 -32.87
N PHE A 116 -6.36 -10.10 -32.43
CA PHE A 116 -5.09 -10.75 -32.07
C PHE A 116 -5.24 -11.76 -30.93
N LEU A 117 -6.25 -11.60 -30.06
CA LEU A 117 -6.51 -12.55 -28.98
C LEU A 117 -7.02 -13.90 -29.51
N ASN A 118 -7.58 -13.93 -30.72
CA ASN A 118 -8.04 -15.17 -31.34
C ASN A 118 -6.89 -16.12 -31.66
N GLU A 119 -5.65 -15.64 -31.73
CA GLU A 119 -4.45 -16.48 -31.90
C GLU A 119 -4.17 -17.37 -30.67
N PHE A 120 -4.78 -17.06 -29.53
CA PHE A 120 -4.67 -17.86 -28.30
C PHE A 120 -5.80 -18.88 -28.13
N LEU A 121 -6.77 -18.92 -29.06
CA LEU A 121 -7.80 -19.94 -29.08
C LEU A 121 -7.27 -21.18 -29.83
N PRO A 122 -7.63 -22.40 -29.39
CA PRO A 122 -7.36 -23.60 -30.16
C PRO A 122 -7.95 -23.49 -31.58
N GLU A 123 -7.22 -23.95 -32.59
CA GLU A 123 -7.55 -23.79 -34.02
C GLU A 123 -8.97 -24.30 -34.39
N ASP A 124 -9.55 -25.18 -33.58
CA ASP A 124 -10.85 -25.82 -33.83
C ASP A 124 -12.06 -25.06 -33.26
N ARG A 125 -11.89 -23.85 -32.72
CA ARG A 125 -12.96 -23.12 -32.01
C ARG A 125 -13.27 -21.76 -32.64
N ASP A 126 -14.53 -21.57 -33.06
CA ASP A 126 -15.01 -20.28 -33.53
C ASP A 126 -14.95 -19.21 -32.42
N PRO A 127 -14.23 -18.09 -32.64
CA PRO A 127 -14.13 -17.00 -31.67
C PRO A 127 -15.48 -16.45 -31.18
N ILE A 128 -16.52 -16.49 -32.01
CA ILE A 128 -17.86 -15.98 -31.67
C ILE A 128 -18.49 -16.82 -30.55
N HIS A 129 -18.15 -18.11 -30.47
CA HIS A 129 -18.66 -19.02 -29.45
C HIS A 129 -17.69 -19.20 -28.26
N ALA A 130 -16.38 -19.13 -28.49
CA ALA A 130 -15.38 -19.34 -27.44
C ALA A 130 -15.28 -18.16 -26.46
N TRP A 131 -15.28 -16.91 -26.95
CA TRP A 131 -15.08 -15.73 -26.10
C TRP A 131 -16.19 -15.50 -25.07
N PRO A 132 -17.49 -15.62 -25.42
CA PRO A 132 -18.56 -15.49 -24.44
C PRO A 132 -18.44 -16.51 -23.29
N VAL A 133 -18.08 -17.76 -23.61
CA VAL A 133 -17.87 -18.83 -22.61
C VAL A 133 -16.68 -18.50 -21.72
N ILE A 134 -15.54 -18.08 -22.29
CA ILE A 134 -14.37 -17.67 -21.51
C ILE A 134 -14.71 -16.48 -20.59
N PHE A 135 -15.43 -15.47 -21.09
CA PHE A 135 -15.85 -14.32 -20.29
C PHE A 135 -16.79 -14.73 -19.16
N PHE A 136 -17.74 -15.61 -19.46
CA PHE A 136 -18.70 -16.13 -18.49
C PHE A 136 -18.01 -16.96 -17.40
N VAL A 137 -17.12 -17.89 -17.78
CA VAL A 137 -16.31 -18.67 -16.84
C VAL A 137 -15.38 -17.77 -16.03
N PHE A 138 -14.80 -16.73 -16.63
CA PHE A 138 -13.99 -15.73 -15.91
C PHE A 138 -14.81 -14.94 -14.88
N ILE A 139 -16.03 -14.52 -15.23
CA ILE A 139 -16.96 -13.86 -14.30
C ILE A 139 -17.42 -14.80 -13.18
N LEU A 140 -17.72 -16.06 -13.51
CA LEU A 140 -18.08 -17.08 -12.51
C LEU A 140 -16.91 -17.40 -11.58
N ALA A 141 -15.70 -17.55 -12.12
CA ALA A 141 -14.49 -17.76 -11.32
C ALA A 141 -14.22 -16.57 -10.39
N LEU A 142 -14.37 -15.33 -10.88
CA LEU A 142 -14.28 -14.13 -10.05
C LEU A 142 -15.36 -14.08 -8.97
N SER A 143 -16.58 -14.49 -9.29
CA SER A 143 -17.70 -14.56 -8.34
C SER A 143 -17.48 -15.63 -7.29
N ALA A 144 -17.03 -16.83 -7.68
CA ALA A 144 -16.67 -17.92 -6.77
C ALA A 144 -15.49 -17.55 -5.87
N LEU A 145 -14.48 -16.85 -6.39
CA LEU A 145 -13.39 -16.28 -5.59
C LEU A 145 -13.88 -15.25 -4.56
N LYS A 146 -14.93 -14.47 -4.89
CA LYS A 146 -15.56 -13.54 -3.95
C LYS A 146 -16.45 -14.23 -2.91
N LEU A 147 -17.12 -15.32 -3.28
CA LEU A 147 -17.99 -16.08 -2.37
C LEU A 147 -17.17 -17.00 -1.45
N ASN A 148 -16.08 -17.60 -1.94
CA ASN A 148 -15.14 -18.39 -1.12
C ASN A 148 -14.28 -17.53 -0.17
N SER A 149 -14.26 -16.21 -0.33
CA SER A 149 -13.75 -15.31 0.71
C SER A 149 -14.75 -15.07 1.85
N GLY A 150 -15.91 -15.72 1.85
CA GLY A 150 -16.91 -15.73 2.92
C GLY A 150 -16.66 -16.80 3.98
N HIS A 151 -15.41 -17.09 4.33
CA HIS A 151 -15.13 -17.68 5.63
C HIS A 151 -15.06 -16.54 6.65
N ASP A 152 -15.98 -16.56 7.61
CA ASP A 152 -16.01 -15.71 8.80
C ASP A 152 -14.73 -15.89 9.63
N GLU A 153 -13.61 -15.37 9.16
CA GLU A 153 -12.65 -14.79 10.10
C GLU A 153 -13.34 -13.55 10.67
N LEU A 154 -13.37 -13.44 12.00
CA LEU A 154 -13.75 -12.23 12.73
C LEU A 154 -12.95 -11.04 12.18
N VAL A 155 -13.45 -10.39 11.11
CA VAL A 155 -12.76 -9.27 10.46
C VAL A 155 -12.73 -8.17 11.51
N PRO A 156 -11.55 -7.75 12.00
CA PRO A 156 -11.49 -6.71 13.01
C PRO A 156 -12.21 -5.48 12.49
N PRO A 157 -12.98 -4.77 13.34
CA PRO A 157 -13.83 -3.68 12.91
C PRO A 157 -13.01 -2.67 12.13
N VAL A 158 -13.41 -2.43 10.88
CA VAL A 158 -12.70 -1.54 9.96
C VAL A 158 -12.70 -0.14 10.55
N LYS A 159 -11.54 0.29 11.07
CA LYS A 159 -11.36 1.64 11.63
C LYS A 159 -11.48 2.65 10.50
N LYS A 160 -12.37 3.64 10.64
CA LYS A 160 -12.52 4.74 9.68
C LYS A 160 -11.53 5.86 9.98
N VAL A 161 -11.09 6.54 8.94
CA VAL A 161 -10.28 7.77 9.02
C VAL A 161 -11.11 8.85 9.70
N ARG A 162 -10.51 9.55 10.67
CA ARG A 162 -11.15 10.67 11.38
C ARG A 162 -10.76 12.00 10.75
N ALA A 163 -11.71 12.92 10.67
CA ALA A 163 -11.45 14.31 10.33
C ALA A 163 -11.09 15.08 11.61
N HIS A 164 -9.97 15.80 11.57
CA HIS A 164 -9.50 16.63 12.68
C HIS A 164 -9.56 18.11 12.30
N PRO A 165 -9.89 19.01 13.24
CA PRO A 165 -9.82 20.45 12.98
C PRO A 165 -8.38 20.87 12.65
N PRO A 166 -8.19 21.93 11.82
CA PRO A 166 -6.89 22.54 11.60
C PRO A 166 -6.22 22.91 12.92
N ASN A 167 -4.95 22.54 13.10
CA ASN A 167 -4.18 22.85 14.31
C ASN A 167 -2.71 23.19 14.03
N ALA A 168 -2.30 23.29 12.75
CA ALA A 168 -0.92 23.54 12.40
C ALA A 168 -0.50 25.00 12.68
N SER A 169 0.73 25.17 13.16
CA SER A 169 1.45 26.42 12.94
C SER A 169 1.78 26.52 11.45
N ARG A 170 1.65 27.72 10.88
CA ARG A 170 1.89 27.96 9.45
C ARG A 170 2.83 29.14 9.26
N ILE A 171 3.69 29.04 8.26
CA ILE A 171 4.45 30.16 7.72
C ILE A 171 4.00 30.46 6.30
N GLN A 172 4.18 31.69 5.86
CA GLN A 172 4.01 32.05 4.45
C GLN A 172 5.38 32.04 3.76
N LEU A 173 5.47 31.32 2.64
CA LEU A 173 6.65 31.26 1.78
C LEU A 173 6.70 32.47 0.85
N PRO A 174 7.88 32.81 0.28
CA PRO A 174 8.02 33.96 -0.62
C PRO A 174 7.12 33.93 -1.86
N ASP A 175 6.69 32.74 -2.29
CA ASP A 175 5.77 32.54 -3.42
C ASP A 175 4.29 32.61 -3.02
N GLY A 176 3.99 32.95 -1.76
CA GLY A 176 2.65 33.12 -1.22
C GLY A 176 1.99 31.84 -0.68
N ARG A 177 2.58 30.66 -0.92
CA ARG A 177 2.10 29.39 -0.32
C ARG A 177 2.30 29.39 1.18
N HIS A 178 1.46 28.66 1.89
CA HIS A 178 1.66 28.37 3.30
C HIS A 178 2.24 26.98 3.51
N LEU A 179 3.21 26.89 4.43
CA LEU A 179 3.77 25.62 4.89
C LEU A 179 3.35 25.39 6.34
N ALA A 180 2.70 24.27 6.59
CA ALA A 180 2.30 23.82 7.91
C ALA A 180 3.44 23.05 8.58
N TYR A 181 3.73 23.38 9.83
CA TYR A 181 4.87 22.81 10.56
C TYR A 181 4.55 22.55 12.03
N ARG A 182 5.45 21.82 12.68
CA ARG A 182 5.40 21.48 14.10
C ARG A 182 6.79 21.54 14.70
N GLU A 183 6.88 22.03 15.92
CA GLU A 183 8.11 22.07 16.71
C GLU A 183 8.02 21.12 17.91
N ILE A 184 9.12 20.45 18.22
CA ILE A 184 9.22 19.46 19.31
C ILE A 184 10.61 19.57 19.96
N GLY A 185 10.69 19.41 21.27
CA GLY A 185 11.94 19.52 22.04
C GLY A 185 12.08 20.89 22.69
N VAL A 186 13.30 21.41 22.76
CA VAL A 186 13.56 22.70 23.41
C VAL A 186 13.19 23.90 22.52
N PRO A 187 12.82 25.06 23.10
CA PRO A 187 12.62 26.29 22.34
C PRO A 187 13.91 26.82 21.70
N ALA A 188 13.77 27.73 20.74
CA ALA A 188 14.86 28.26 19.92
C ALA A 188 16.04 28.82 20.73
N ASP A 189 15.75 29.56 21.81
CA ASP A 189 16.71 30.22 22.69
C ASP A 189 17.56 29.24 23.52
N LYS A 190 17.11 27.98 23.66
CA LYS A 190 17.78 26.92 24.42
C LYS A 190 18.33 25.79 23.54
N ALA A 191 18.11 25.88 22.23
CA ALA A 191 18.50 24.84 21.30
C ALA A 191 20.02 24.80 21.11
N ARG A 192 20.63 23.66 21.45
CA ARG A 192 22.01 23.32 21.07
C ARG A 192 22.08 22.92 19.61
N PHE A 193 21.06 22.20 19.13
CA PHE A 193 20.94 21.74 17.76
C PHE A 193 19.53 21.99 17.23
N SER A 194 19.43 22.65 16.08
CA SER A 194 18.18 22.76 15.32
C SER A 194 18.18 21.74 14.20
N LEU A 195 17.19 20.84 14.20
CA LEU A 195 16.99 19.78 13.23
C LEU A 195 15.73 20.06 12.43
N ILE A 196 15.80 19.92 11.11
CA ILE A 196 14.62 19.98 10.23
C ILE A 196 14.43 18.61 9.57
N ALA A 197 13.21 18.08 9.67
CA ALA A 197 12.87 16.74 9.22
C ALA A 197 11.72 16.75 8.20
N PRO A 198 12.00 16.52 6.90
CA PRO A 198 10.96 16.24 5.92
C PRO A 198 10.33 14.86 6.19
N HIS A 199 8.99 14.77 6.17
CA HIS A 199 8.30 13.51 6.38
C HIS A 199 8.46 12.55 5.17
N PRO A 200 8.42 11.23 5.38
CA PRO A 200 8.42 10.26 4.29
C PRO A 200 7.06 10.20 3.57
N PHE A 201 6.99 9.34 2.56
CA PHE A 201 5.75 8.99 1.87
C PHE A 201 4.69 8.45 2.84
N LEU A 202 3.44 8.87 2.65
CA LEU A 202 2.30 8.51 3.51
C LEU A 202 2.53 8.92 4.98
N SER A 203 2.86 10.19 5.16
CA SER A 203 3.20 10.77 6.46
C SER A 203 2.94 12.28 6.45
N SER A 204 3.13 12.95 7.59
CA SER A 204 2.84 14.38 7.78
C SER A 204 3.83 15.04 8.75
N ARG A 205 3.63 16.32 9.07
CA ARG A 205 4.36 17.03 10.14
C ARG A 205 4.23 16.36 11.51
N LEU A 206 3.23 15.50 11.71
CA LEU A 206 3.04 14.79 12.98
C LEU A 206 4.02 13.63 13.15
N ALA A 207 4.72 13.25 12.08
CA ALA A 207 5.73 12.23 12.10
C ALA A 207 6.92 12.64 12.98
N VAL A 208 6.97 12.07 14.16
CA VAL A 208 8.18 12.00 14.97
C VAL A 208 8.89 10.69 14.62
N ILE A 209 10.22 10.64 14.69
CA ILE A 209 10.92 9.35 14.58
C ILE A 209 10.30 8.39 15.60
N PRO A 210 9.71 7.26 15.18
CA PRO A 210 9.11 6.31 16.10
C PRO A 210 10.14 5.87 17.16
N GLY A 211 9.79 6.02 18.43
CA GLY A 211 10.66 5.69 19.56
C GLY A 211 11.49 6.85 20.12
N VAL A 212 11.58 8.00 19.43
CA VAL A 212 12.21 9.21 20.00
C VAL A 212 11.20 9.95 20.88
N LYS A 213 11.45 9.95 22.18
CA LYS A 213 10.63 10.68 23.16
C LYS A 213 11.02 12.16 23.18
N THR A 214 10.04 13.04 23.39
CA THR A 214 10.28 14.48 23.56
C THR A 214 11.30 14.77 24.66
N SER A 215 11.26 14.02 25.77
CA SER A 215 12.22 14.15 26.88
C SER A 215 13.67 13.93 26.45
N LEU A 216 13.91 13.06 25.46
CA LEU A 216 15.25 12.84 24.92
C LEU A 216 15.71 14.05 24.10
N LEU A 217 14.82 14.65 23.29
CA LEU A 217 15.13 15.88 22.57
C LEU A 217 15.46 17.01 23.55
N GLU A 218 14.72 17.11 24.66
CA GLU A 218 14.96 18.09 25.71
C GLU A 218 16.31 17.89 26.40
N GLU A 219 16.64 16.67 26.81
CA GLU A 219 17.90 16.30 27.46
C GLU A 219 19.13 16.67 26.60
N PHE A 220 19.06 16.39 25.29
CA PHE A 220 20.14 16.71 24.36
C PHE A 220 20.11 18.16 23.86
N GLY A 221 19.13 18.97 24.25
CA GLY A 221 18.97 20.36 23.79
C GLY A 221 18.65 20.45 22.30
N VAL A 222 17.88 19.50 21.77
CA VAL A 222 17.48 19.43 20.37
C VAL A 222 16.13 20.12 20.18
N ARG A 223 16.08 21.02 19.19
CA ARG A 223 14.84 21.54 18.61
C ARG A 223 14.59 20.84 17.28
N LEU A 224 13.52 20.06 17.20
CA LEU A 224 13.10 19.35 15.99
C LEU A 224 11.93 20.07 15.34
N VAL A 225 12.10 20.45 14.07
CA VAL A 225 11.07 21.07 13.24
C VAL A 225 10.68 20.08 12.13
N THR A 226 9.42 19.67 12.11
CA THR A 226 8.81 18.84 11.07
C THR A 226 7.79 19.66 10.31
N TYR A 227 7.55 19.34 9.03
CA TYR A 227 6.61 20.10 8.21
C TYR A 227 5.89 19.22 7.20
N ASP A 228 4.68 19.63 6.82
CA ASP A 228 3.91 18.98 5.78
C ASP A 228 4.50 19.39 4.42
N LEU A 229 4.91 18.40 3.62
CA LEU A 229 5.35 18.63 2.24
C LEU A 229 4.21 19.31 1.43
N PRO A 230 4.52 20.01 0.32
CA PRO A 230 3.50 20.71 -0.45
C PRO A 230 2.35 19.78 -0.89
N GLY A 231 1.12 20.14 -0.53
CA GLY A 231 -0.10 19.36 -0.80
C GLY A 231 -0.42 18.26 0.24
N PHE A 232 0.38 18.12 1.29
CA PHE A 232 0.11 17.25 2.43
C PHE A 232 -0.40 18.08 3.61
N GLY A 233 -1.12 17.43 4.53
CA GLY A 233 -1.56 18.06 5.78
C GLY A 233 -2.23 19.42 5.54
N GLU A 234 -1.73 20.46 6.21
CA GLU A 234 -2.27 21.83 6.07
C GLU A 234 -1.40 22.76 5.22
N SER A 235 -0.44 22.20 4.48
CA SER A 235 0.40 22.93 3.51
C SER A 235 -0.29 23.09 2.17
N ASP A 236 -0.09 24.25 1.56
CA ASP A 236 -0.59 24.53 0.22
C ASP A 236 0.16 23.66 -0.83
N PRO A 237 -0.50 23.27 -1.94
CA PRO A 237 0.15 22.52 -3.00
C PRO A 237 1.15 23.38 -3.78
N HIS A 238 2.21 22.76 -4.30
CA HIS A 238 3.16 23.42 -5.21
C HIS A 238 3.07 22.79 -6.61
N PRO A 239 2.48 23.48 -7.61
CA PRO A 239 2.23 22.90 -8.93
C PRO A 239 3.47 22.46 -9.72
N SER A 240 4.62 23.07 -9.47
CA SER A 240 5.91 22.82 -10.14
C SER A 240 6.96 22.23 -9.19
N ARG A 241 6.52 21.54 -8.15
CA ARG A 241 7.38 20.95 -7.11
C ARG A 241 8.46 20.07 -7.71
N ASN A 242 9.68 20.23 -7.21
CA ASN A 242 10.82 19.37 -7.47
C ASN A 242 11.77 19.36 -6.25
N LEU A 243 12.89 18.64 -6.34
CA LEU A 243 13.84 18.56 -5.23
C LEU A 243 14.53 19.91 -4.94
N ASN A 244 14.76 20.74 -5.95
CA ASN A 244 15.30 22.09 -5.74
C ASN A 244 14.32 22.96 -4.94
N SER A 245 13.04 23.00 -5.35
CA SER A 245 12.02 23.75 -4.60
C SER A 245 11.82 23.19 -3.20
N SER A 246 11.94 21.87 -2.99
CA SER A 246 11.90 21.28 -1.65
C SER A 246 13.03 21.76 -0.74
N ALA A 247 14.25 21.87 -1.26
CA ALA A 247 15.38 22.41 -0.50
C ALA A 247 15.16 23.88 -0.10
N PHE A 248 14.57 24.69 -1.00
CA PHE A 248 14.22 26.08 -0.70
C PHE A 248 13.04 26.21 0.27
N ASP A 249 12.02 25.35 0.18
CA ASP A 249 10.94 25.30 1.18
C ASP A 249 11.50 25.01 2.58
N MET A 250 12.47 24.09 2.69
CA MET A 250 13.15 23.78 3.95
C MET A 250 13.99 24.98 4.46
N LEU A 251 14.68 25.67 3.56
CA LEU A 251 15.46 26.88 3.89
C LEU A 251 14.55 28.00 4.42
N HIS A 252 13.47 28.30 3.71
CA HIS A 252 12.51 29.32 4.12
C HIS A 252 11.81 28.96 5.42
N LEU A 253 11.55 27.67 5.65
CA LEU A 253 11.08 27.18 6.95
C LEU A 253 12.08 27.46 8.05
N ALA A 254 13.36 27.15 7.84
CA ALA A 254 14.42 27.41 8.81
C ALA A 254 14.48 28.90 9.18
N ASP A 255 14.45 29.78 8.18
CA ASP A 255 14.48 31.24 8.39
C ASP A 255 13.25 31.73 9.15
N ALA A 256 12.06 31.29 8.76
CA ALA A 256 10.80 31.74 9.36
C ALA A 256 10.62 31.28 10.81
N VAL A 257 11.19 30.13 11.19
CA VAL A 257 11.16 29.64 12.58
C VAL A 257 12.36 30.12 13.41
N GLY A 258 13.16 31.06 12.88
CA GLY A 258 14.25 31.73 13.58
C GLY A 258 15.55 30.92 13.68
N VAL A 259 15.78 29.97 12.77
CA VAL A 259 17.04 29.22 12.68
C VAL A 259 17.99 29.98 11.74
N ASN A 260 18.58 31.05 12.26
CA ASN A 260 19.37 32.00 11.47
C ASN A 260 20.71 31.42 10.99
N ASP A 261 21.30 30.50 11.77
CA ASP A 261 22.57 29.85 11.45
C ASP A 261 22.36 28.60 10.57
N LYS A 262 23.29 27.65 10.66
CA LYS A 262 23.19 26.35 10.04
C LYS A 262 22.34 25.39 10.87
N PHE A 263 21.62 24.50 10.20
CA PHE A 263 20.78 23.47 10.83
C PHE A 263 21.15 22.08 10.36
N TRP A 264 20.71 21.07 11.12
CA TRP A 264 20.85 19.67 10.76
C TRP A 264 19.62 19.19 10.00
N VAL A 265 19.83 18.28 9.05
CA VAL A 265 18.71 17.63 8.34
C VAL A 265 18.57 16.20 8.79
N LEU A 266 17.35 15.81 9.13
CA LEU A 266 17.03 14.44 9.52
C LEU A 266 16.14 13.79 8.46
N GLY A 267 16.73 12.89 7.67
CA GLY A 267 16.02 12.15 6.62
C GLY A 267 15.60 10.77 7.10
N PHE A 268 14.32 10.42 7.01
CA PHE A 268 13.85 9.06 7.23
C PHE A 268 13.23 8.50 5.95
N SER A 269 13.65 7.31 5.53
CA SER A 269 13.11 6.65 4.33
C SER A 269 13.12 7.57 3.10
N SER A 270 11.98 7.76 2.42
CA SER A 270 11.81 8.68 1.29
C SER A 270 12.00 10.16 1.66
N GLY A 271 11.87 10.55 2.93
CA GLY A 271 12.25 11.88 3.41
C GLY A 271 13.73 12.19 3.17
N SER A 272 14.58 11.16 3.05
CA SER A 272 16.00 11.32 2.76
C SER A 272 16.27 11.95 1.39
N MET A 273 15.36 11.84 0.41
CA MET A 273 15.51 12.52 -0.89
C MET A 273 15.54 14.04 -0.73
N HIS A 274 14.67 14.56 0.14
CA HIS A 274 14.61 15.99 0.48
C HIS A 274 15.85 16.42 1.28
N ALA A 275 16.43 15.52 2.08
CA ALA A 275 17.71 15.75 2.74
C ALA A 275 18.89 15.81 1.76
N TRP A 276 18.94 14.89 0.78
CA TRP A 276 19.92 14.97 -0.32
C TRP A 276 19.79 16.26 -1.12
N ALA A 277 18.56 16.69 -1.39
CA ALA A 277 18.29 17.95 -2.06
C ALA A 277 18.79 19.15 -1.24
N ALA A 278 18.55 19.18 0.07
CA ALA A 278 19.04 20.24 0.94
C ALA A 278 20.58 20.32 0.93
N LEU A 279 21.25 19.17 1.03
CA LEU A 279 22.72 19.08 0.90
C LEU A 279 23.22 19.56 -0.47
N ARG A 280 22.44 19.39 -1.54
CA ARG A 280 22.82 19.82 -2.89
C ARG A 280 22.63 21.31 -3.13
N TYR A 281 21.47 21.84 -2.75
CA TYR A 281 21.02 23.17 -3.19
C TYR A 281 21.23 24.26 -2.13
N VAL A 282 21.23 23.92 -0.85
CA VAL A 282 21.46 24.87 0.26
C VAL A 282 22.59 24.45 1.20
N PRO A 283 23.73 23.90 0.71
CA PRO A 283 24.78 23.33 1.57
C PRO A 283 25.37 24.34 2.57
N HIS A 284 25.33 25.64 2.23
CA HIS A 284 25.82 26.72 3.08
C HIS A 284 25.02 26.87 4.39
N ARG A 285 23.79 26.36 4.45
CA ARG A 285 22.91 26.37 5.64
C ARG A 285 22.82 25.03 6.36
N ILE A 286 23.53 24.01 5.87
CA ILE A 286 23.49 22.68 6.48
C ILE A 286 24.74 22.45 7.35
N SER A 287 24.53 22.16 8.63
CA SER A 287 25.59 21.74 9.57
C SER A 287 25.99 20.29 9.35
N GLY A 288 25.03 19.44 9.00
CA GLY A 288 25.20 18.01 8.76
C GLY A 288 23.86 17.34 8.50
N ALA A 289 23.89 16.07 8.16
CA ALA A 289 22.68 15.28 7.93
C ALA A 289 22.74 13.94 8.67
N ALA A 290 21.62 13.54 9.26
CA ALA A 290 21.41 12.21 9.80
C ALA A 290 20.34 11.51 8.96
N MET A 291 20.62 10.33 8.44
CA MET A 291 19.65 9.57 7.63
C MET A 291 19.39 8.19 8.21
N VAL A 292 18.12 7.82 8.34
CA VAL A 292 17.68 6.52 8.86
C VAL A 292 16.93 5.78 7.75
N ALA A 293 17.41 4.58 7.42
CA ALA A 293 16.90 3.75 6.31
C ALA A 293 16.74 4.56 5.01
N PRO A 294 17.80 5.25 4.52
CA PRO A 294 17.67 6.20 3.42
C PRO A 294 17.18 5.54 2.14
N MET A 295 16.34 6.27 1.42
CA MET A 295 15.96 5.92 0.05
C MET A 295 16.96 6.51 -0.94
N ILE A 296 17.37 5.70 -1.91
CA ILE A 296 18.03 6.12 -3.14
C ILE A 296 17.15 5.77 -4.35
N ASN A 297 17.27 6.51 -5.46
CA ASN A 297 16.53 6.17 -6.67
C ASN A 297 16.95 4.76 -7.17
N PRO A 298 16.04 3.77 -7.23
CA PRO A 298 16.38 2.40 -7.63
C PRO A 298 16.69 2.27 -9.13
N TYR A 299 16.63 3.37 -9.88
CA TYR A 299 17.02 3.49 -11.28
C TYR A 299 18.19 4.48 -11.50
N GLU A 300 18.91 4.82 -10.43
CA GLU A 300 20.06 5.72 -10.49
C GLU A 300 21.13 5.15 -11.45
N PRO A 301 21.55 5.88 -12.50
CA PRO A 301 22.47 5.36 -13.52
C PRO A 301 23.85 4.95 -13.00
N SER A 302 24.26 5.50 -11.86
CA SER A 302 25.55 5.19 -11.21
C SER A 302 25.54 3.86 -10.45
N LEU A 303 24.39 3.22 -10.25
CA LEU A 303 24.30 1.92 -9.60
C LEU A 303 24.84 0.79 -10.48
N THR A 304 25.61 -0.10 -9.87
CA THR A 304 26.03 -1.37 -10.47
C THR A 304 24.83 -2.31 -10.66
N LYS A 305 25.00 -3.31 -11.54
CA LYS A 305 23.95 -4.32 -11.77
C LYS A 305 23.69 -5.17 -10.52
N GLU A 306 24.71 -5.37 -9.69
CA GLU A 306 24.66 -6.09 -8.43
C GLU A 306 23.84 -5.30 -7.38
N GLU A 307 24.14 -4.01 -7.20
CA GLU A 307 23.40 -3.13 -6.29
C GLU A 307 21.94 -3.01 -6.70
N MET A 308 21.67 -2.81 -7.99
CA MET A 308 20.31 -2.79 -8.51
C MET A 308 19.61 -4.13 -8.24
N ARG A 309 20.23 -5.27 -8.54
CA ARG A 309 19.64 -6.58 -8.25
C ARG A 309 19.37 -6.80 -6.76
N SER A 310 20.23 -6.30 -5.88
CA SER A 310 20.03 -6.36 -4.42
C SER A 310 18.81 -5.53 -3.99
N ILE A 311 18.75 -4.25 -4.38
CA ILE A 311 17.63 -3.34 -4.06
C ILE A 311 16.30 -3.93 -4.52
N TRP A 312 16.23 -4.36 -5.78
CA TRP A 312 15.02 -4.93 -6.34
C TRP A 312 14.76 -6.34 -5.77
N GLY A 313 15.78 -7.14 -5.48
CA GLY A 313 15.65 -8.52 -4.99
C GLY A 313 14.82 -8.63 -3.71
N GLU A 314 15.02 -7.71 -2.77
CA GLU A 314 14.35 -7.71 -1.46
C GLU A 314 12.89 -7.23 -1.52
N TRP A 315 12.47 -6.57 -2.59
CA TRP A 315 11.16 -5.94 -2.64
C TRP A 315 10.06 -6.91 -3.07
N LEU A 316 8.91 -6.82 -2.39
CA LEU A 316 7.70 -7.54 -2.76
C LEU A 316 7.27 -7.18 -4.20
N PRO A 317 6.70 -8.12 -4.97
CA PRO A 317 6.25 -7.87 -6.35
C PRO A 317 5.32 -6.65 -6.48
N ARG A 318 4.44 -6.46 -5.50
CA ARG A 318 3.54 -5.29 -5.46
C ARG A 318 4.31 -3.97 -5.32
N ARG A 319 5.36 -3.92 -4.50
CA ARG A 319 6.22 -2.74 -4.38
C ARG A 319 6.92 -2.46 -5.71
N LYS A 320 7.48 -3.48 -6.36
CA LYS A 320 8.11 -3.34 -7.69
C LYS A 320 7.15 -2.74 -8.71
N LEU A 321 5.92 -3.26 -8.76
CA LEU A 321 4.87 -2.77 -9.64
C LEU A 321 4.57 -1.28 -9.37
N MET A 322 4.47 -0.85 -8.11
CA MET A 322 4.21 0.56 -7.78
C MET A 322 5.33 1.48 -8.27
N TYR A 323 6.60 1.10 -8.14
CA TYR A 323 7.73 1.88 -8.66
C TYR A 323 7.78 1.91 -10.19
N TYR A 324 7.43 0.78 -10.83
CA TYR A 324 7.29 0.73 -12.27
C TYR A 324 6.17 1.68 -12.76
N LEU A 325 5.00 1.66 -12.11
CA LEU A 325 3.89 2.55 -12.42
C LEU A 325 4.24 4.01 -12.17
N ALA A 326 4.93 4.33 -11.07
CA ALA A 326 5.41 5.69 -10.82
C ALA A 326 6.29 6.22 -11.98
N ARG A 327 7.14 5.36 -12.54
CA ARG A 327 8.05 5.74 -13.64
C ARG A 327 7.36 5.82 -15.00
N ARG A 328 6.46 4.89 -15.31
CA ARG A 328 5.90 4.73 -16.67
C ARG A 328 4.48 5.28 -16.83
N LEU A 329 3.64 5.10 -15.82
CA LEU A 329 2.19 5.38 -15.88
C LEU A 329 1.70 6.00 -14.56
N PRO A 330 2.26 7.14 -14.11
CA PRO A 330 2.01 7.67 -12.76
C PRO A 330 0.53 7.99 -12.49
N LYS A 331 -0.25 8.34 -13.52
CA LYS A 331 -1.69 8.57 -13.40
C LYS A 331 -2.45 7.34 -12.88
N LEU A 332 -1.98 6.13 -13.17
CA LEU A 332 -2.61 4.90 -12.72
C LEU A 332 -2.50 4.71 -11.19
N LEU A 333 -1.49 5.32 -10.55
CA LEU A 333 -1.34 5.25 -9.09
C LEU A 333 -2.54 5.86 -8.35
N SER A 334 -3.23 6.84 -8.93
CA SER A 334 -4.44 7.43 -8.32
C SER A 334 -5.49 6.37 -8.01
N PHE A 335 -5.67 5.40 -8.91
CA PHE A 335 -6.62 4.29 -8.72
C PHE A 335 -6.24 3.42 -7.52
N PHE A 336 -4.96 3.07 -7.38
CA PHE A 336 -4.47 2.27 -6.26
C PHE A 336 -4.53 3.02 -4.93
N TYR A 337 -4.19 4.30 -4.91
CA TYR A 337 -4.22 5.12 -3.70
C TYR A 337 -5.66 5.34 -3.21
N ARG A 338 -6.61 5.65 -4.11
CA ARG A 338 -8.04 5.78 -3.80
C ARG A 338 -8.68 4.50 -3.22
N ARG A 339 -8.18 3.34 -3.62
CA ARG A 339 -8.63 2.03 -3.09
C ARG A 339 -7.86 1.56 -1.84
N SER A 340 -6.86 2.32 -1.40
CA SER A 340 -6.03 1.99 -0.22
C SER A 340 -6.13 3.09 0.83
N PHE A 341 -5.05 3.84 1.08
CA PHE A 341 -5.01 4.83 2.17
C PHE A 341 -5.92 6.04 1.95
N LEU A 342 -6.38 6.30 0.71
CA LEU A 342 -7.39 7.33 0.42
C LEU A 342 -8.82 6.79 0.43
N SER A 343 -9.06 5.54 0.84
CA SER A 343 -10.41 4.95 0.85
C SER A 343 -11.27 5.38 2.05
N GLY A 344 -10.75 6.23 2.94
CA GLY A 344 -11.39 6.63 4.20
C GLY A 344 -11.38 5.54 5.29
N LYS A 345 -10.60 4.47 5.10
CA LYS A 345 -10.45 3.36 6.04
C LYS A 345 -8.98 3.25 6.42
N HIS A 346 -8.71 2.97 7.69
CA HIS A 346 -7.39 2.62 8.18
C HIS A 346 -6.98 1.23 7.72
N GLY A 347 -5.68 1.03 7.63
CA GLY A 347 -5.08 -0.22 7.18
C GLY A 347 -3.67 -0.35 7.72
N ARG A 348 -3.20 -1.59 7.76
CA ARG A 348 -1.87 -1.91 8.28
C ARG A 348 -0.77 -1.34 7.38
N ILE A 349 0.27 -0.80 8.00
CA ILE A 349 1.39 -0.11 7.32
C ILE A 349 2.04 -1.00 6.27
N GLU A 350 2.32 -2.26 6.58
CA GLU A 350 3.01 -3.18 5.69
C GLU A 350 2.18 -3.51 4.44
N LYS A 351 0.84 -3.54 4.57
CA LYS A 351 -0.05 -3.75 3.42
C LYS A 351 -0.12 -2.55 2.50
N TRP A 352 -0.09 -1.34 3.04
CA TRP A 352 -0.14 -0.10 2.25
C TRP A 352 1.21 0.24 1.63
N MET A 353 2.28 0.08 2.39
CA MET A 353 3.65 0.33 1.94
C MET A 353 4.27 -0.86 1.20
N SER A 354 3.57 -2.00 1.13
CA SER A 354 4.05 -3.25 0.50
C SER A 354 5.41 -3.67 1.06
N LEU A 355 5.50 -3.73 2.39
CA LEU A 355 6.71 -4.09 3.13
C LEU A 355 6.64 -5.53 3.63
N SER A 356 7.80 -6.17 3.74
CA SER A 356 7.96 -7.41 4.49
C SER A 356 8.49 -7.05 5.88
N LEU A 357 7.70 -7.30 6.93
CA LEU A 357 8.13 -7.04 8.31
C LEU A 357 8.69 -8.31 8.93
N GLY A 358 9.80 -8.18 9.66
CA GLY A 358 10.29 -9.25 10.52
C GLY A 358 9.40 -9.38 11.76
N ARG A 359 9.48 -10.53 12.45
CA ARG A 359 8.63 -10.83 13.63
C ARG A 359 8.66 -9.74 14.71
N ARG A 360 9.83 -9.13 14.97
CA ARG A 360 9.96 -8.05 15.96
C ARG A 360 9.25 -6.77 15.51
N ASP A 361 9.37 -6.43 14.23
CA ASP A 361 8.72 -5.26 13.65
C ASP A 361 7.20 -5.45 13.61
N THR A 362 6.73 -6.66 13.31
CA THR A 362 5.31 -7.02 13.39
C THR A 362 4.74 -6.71 14.77
N VAL A 363 5.39 -7.20 15.84
CA VAL A 363 4.96 -6.95 17.23
C VAL A 363 4.96 -5.46 17.56
N LEU A 364 5.97 -4.70 17.11
CA LEU A 364 6.01 -3.25 17.32
C LEU A 364 4.87 -2.54 16.59
N THR A 365 4.58 -2.91 15.34
CA THR A 365 3.51 -2.31 14.54
C THR A 365 2.10 -2.66 15.01
N GLU A 366 1.94 -3.80 15.69
CA GLU A 366 0.69 -4.23 16.31
C GLU A 366 0.48 -3.62 17.70
N GLY A 367 1.50 -2.97 18.26
CA GLY A 367 1.40 -2.26 19.52
C GLY A 367 0.47 -1.04 19.45
N GLN A 368 -0.35 -0.84 20.49
CA GLN A 368 -1.35 0.22 20.55
C GLN A 368 -0.75 1.63 20.36
N THR A 369 0.43 1.89 20.93
CA THR A 369 1.13 3.17 20.77
C THR A 369 1.48 3.46 19.31
N PHE A 370 1.98 2.46 18.59
CA PHE A 370 2.30 2.60 17.17
C PHE A 370 1.03 2.77 16.34
N GLU A 371 0.00 1.98 16.61
CA GLU A 371 -1.26 2.06 15.89
C GLU A 371 -1.90 3.46 15.99
N VAL A 372 -1.97 4.03 17.21
CA VAL A 372 -2.51 5.38 17.43
C VAL A 372 -1.68 6.43 16.69
N PHE A 373 -0.35 6.33 16.78
CA PHE A 373 0.57 7.22 16.06
C PHE A 373 0.38 7.12 14.53
N TRP A 374 0.43 5.90 13.99
CA TRP A 374 0.30 5.62 12.56
C TRP A 374 -1.03 6.13 12.00
N HIS A 375 -2.14 5.84 12.68
CA HIS A 375 -3.45 6.31 12.25
C HIS A 375 -3.54 7.83 12.25
N ARG A 376 -3.01 8.50 13.28
CA ARG A 376 -3.06 9.96 13.35
C ARG A 376 -2.22 10.62 12.27
N ASP A 377 -1.03 10.07 12.00
CA ASP A 377 -0.12 10.58 10.97
C ASP A 377 -0.68 10.36 9.55
N VAL A 378 -1.24 9.17 9.29
CA VAL A 378 -1.94 8.90 8.02
C VAL A 378 -3.10 9.86 7.85
N GLU A 379 -3.97 10.00 8.86
CA GLU A 379 -5.13 10.91 8.84
C GLU A 379 -4.73 12.32 8.44
N GLU A 380 -3.63 12.82 9.00
CA GLU A 380 -3.09 14.13 8.67
C GLU A 380 -2.56 14.17 7.23
N SER A 381 -1.78 13.16 6.81
CA SER A 381 -1.19 13.10 5.47
C SER A 381 -2.24 13.12 4.36
N ILE A 382 -3.40 12.49 4.58
CA ILE A 382 -4.48 12.36 3.59
C ILE A 382 -5.60 13.39 3.75
N ARG A 383 -5.51 14.33 4.69
CA ARG A 383 -6.64 15.20 5.06
C ARG A 383 -7.23 16.01 3.89
N GLN A 384 -6.40 16.33 2.89
CA GLN A 384 -6.83 17.05 1.68
C GLN A 384 -7.61 16.16 0.68
N GLY A 385 -7.62 14.84 0.88
CA GLY A 385 -8.30 13.87 0.00
C GLY A 385 -7.74 13.79 -1.42
N ASN A 386 -6.58 14.40 -1.67
CA ASN A 386 -6.00 14.53 -3.00
C ASN A 386 -4.89 13.50 -3.25
N ALA A 387 -5.02 12.73 -4.34
CA ALA A 387 -4.01 11.75 -4.73
C ALA A 387 -2.77 12.38 -5.38
N LYS A 388 -2.88 13.60 -5.92
CA LYS A 388 -1.82 14.25 -6.71
C LYS A 388 -0.47 14.37 -5.96
N PRO A 389 -0.42 14.87 -4.70
CA PRO A 389 0.86 15.00 -3.96
C PRO A 389 1.57 13.67 -3.71
N PHE A 390 0.81 12.59 -3.51
CA PHE A 390 1.34 11.23 -3.38
C PHE A 390 1.92 10.73 -4.70
N ILE A 391 1.25 10.98 -5.83
CA ILE A 391 1.77 10.63 -7.15
C ILE A 391 3.07 11.38 -7.42
N GLU A 392 3.13 12.67 -7.08
CA GLU A 392 4.33 13.49 -7.22
C GLU A 392 5.49 12.96 -6.37
N GLU A 393 5.25 12.57 -5.10
CA GLU A 393 6.29 11.96 -4.26
C GLU A 393 6.75 10.59 -4.80
N ALA A 394 5.83 9.78 -5.32
CA ALA A 394 6.17 8.50 -5.92
C ALA A 394 7.01 8.68 -7.20
N VAL A 395 6.70 9.68 -8.02
CA VAL A 395 7.46 10.03 -9.23
C VAL A 395 8.86 10.52 -8.85
N LEU A 396 9.01 11.35 -7.81
CA LEU A 396 10.32 11.83 -7.35
C LEU A 396 11.24 10.67 -6.92
N GLN A 397 10.70 9.58 -6.37
CA GLN A 397 11.48 8.39 -5.99
C GLN A 397 12.13 7.65 -7.16
N VAL A 398 11.65 7.87 -8.39
CA VAL A 398 12.10 7.13 -9.60
C VAL A 398 12.60 8.03 -10.72
N SER A 399 12.56 9.34 -10.50
CA SER A 399 12.99 10.36 -11.46
C SER A 399 14.48 10.67 -11.32
N ASN A 400 15.09 11.15 -12.41
CA ASN A 400 16.41 11.73 -12.32
C ASN A 400 16.35 13.01 -11.47
N TRP A 401 17.15 13.06 -10.40
CA TRP A 401 17.16 14.17 -9.44
C TRP A 401 17.88 15.43 -9.95
N GLY A 402 18.54 15.34 -11.11
CA GLY A 402 19.37 16.41 -11.66
C GLY A 402 20.74 16.52 -11.00
N PHE A 403 21.05 15.61 -10.08
CA PHE A 403 22.35 15.40 -9.46
C PHE A 403 22.48 13.93 -9.04
N SER A 404 23.70 13.41 -9.07
CA SER A 404 24.06 12.13 -8.48
C SER A 404 24.58 12.35 -7.06
N LEU A 405 24.57 11.30 -6.24
CA LEU A 405 25.18 11.36 -4.90
C LEU A 405 26.70 11.62 -4.97
N ALA A 406 27.35 11.30 -6.08
CA ALA A 406 28.75 11.62 -6.33
C ALA A 406 28.99 13.11 -6.60
N ASP A 407 27.97 13.87 -7.02
CA ASP A 407 28.08 15.31 -7.30
C ASP A 407 27.98 16.17 -6.04
N LEU A 408 27.48 15.61 -4.94
CA LEU A 408 27.46 16.28 -3.65
C LEU A 408 28.92 16.45 -3.21
N GLN A 409 29.39 17.70 -3.08
CA GLN A 409 30.80 18.06 -2.91
C GLN A 409 31.48 17.25 -1.79
N VAL A 410 32.14 16.16 -2.16
CA VAL A 410 33.05 15.42 -1.28
C VAL A 410 34.40 16.12 -1.39
N GLN A 411 34.89 16.73 -0.31
CA GLN A 411 36.26 17.22 -0.32
C GLN A 411 37.19 16.02 -0.48
N ARG A 412 38.11 16.09 -1.46
CA ARG A 412 39.24 15.16 -1.54
C ARG A 412 40.35 15.73 -0.68
N ARG A 413 40.67 15.12 0.47
CA ARG A 413 41.93 15.43 1.17
C ARG A 413 43.04 14.70 0.45
N CYS A 414 43.72 15.42 -0.42
CA CYS A 414 44.99 14.95 -0.95
C CYS A 414 46.10 15.40 0.02
N TYR A 415 46.76 14.45 0.71
CA TYR A 415 47.92 14.77 1.54
C TYR A 415 49.04 15.33 0.65
N ARG A 416 49.30 16.63 0.73
CA ARG A 416 50.40 17.33 0.02
C ARG A 416 51.29 18.13 0.96
N SER A 417 51.60 17.61 2.16
CA SER A 417 52.58 18.25 3.05
C SER A 417 53.79 17.33 3.23
N GLY A 418 54.86 17.59 2.48
CA GLY A 418 56.16 16.93 2.60
C GLY A 418 56.85 16.64 1.25
N ILE A 419 58.18 16.57 1.25
CA ILE A 419 58.99 16.27 0.06
C ILE A 419 58.76 14.83 -0.44
N PHE A 420 58.47 13.89 0.47
CA PHE A 420 58.28 12.47 0.15
C PHE A 420 56.99 12.16 -0.65
N PRO A 421 55.80 12.67 -0.29
CA PRO A 421 54.58 12.48 -1.10
C PRO A 421 54.64 13.16 -2.48
N TRP A 422 55.37 14.28 -2.62
CA TRP A 422 55.57 14.96 -3.90
C TRP A 422 56.38 14.10 -4.88
N LEU A 423 57.50 13.51 -4.42
CA LEU A 423 58.30 12.56 -5.19
C LEU A 423 57.49 11.31 -5.61
N ARG A 424 56.62 10.81 -4.71
CA ARG A 424 55.73 9.67 -5.00
C ARG A 424 54.67 10.01 -6.06
N SER A 425 54.19 11.26 -6.08
CA SER A 425 53.19 11.72 -7.06
C SER A 425 53.70 11.83 -8.52
N LEU A 426 55.03 11.86 -8.71
CA LEU A 426 55.66 11.85 -10.04
C LEU A 426 55.62 10.47 -10.72
N TYR A 427 55.45 9.40 -9.93
CA TYR A 427 55.48 8.01 -10.41
C TYR A 427 54.18 7.23 -10.16
N SER A 428 53.27 7.73 -9.31
CA SER A 428 51.93 7.15 -9.08
C SER A 428 50.92 8.27 -8.80
N GLN A 429 49.66 8.14 -9.25
CA GLN A 429 48.59 9.07 -8.84
C GLN A 429 48.55 9.17 -7.31
N ALA A 430 48.60 10.39 -6.77
CA ALA A 430 48.52 10.61 -5.34
C ALA A 430 47.21 10.00 -4.80
N GLU A 431 47.31 9.15 -3.78
CA GLU A 431 46.16 8.61 -3.06
C GLU A 431 45.47 9.76 -2.32
N CYS A 432 44.43 10.31 -2.93
CA CYS A 432 43.55 11.25 -2.28
C CYS A 432 42.51 10.45 -1.50
N GLU A 433 42.43 10.65 -0.19
CA GLU A 433 41.32 10.13 0.62
C GLU A 433 40.08 11.01 0.41
N LEU A 434 38.92 10.36 0.25
CA LEU A 434 37.62 11.02 0.21
C LEU A 434 37.31 11.56 1.62
N ALA A 435 37.60 12.84 1.85
CA ALA A 435 37.31 13.53 3.10
C ALA A 435 35.90 14.13 3.10
N GLY A 436 34.89 13.29 2.89
CA GLY A 436 33.49 13.57 3.23
C GLY A 436 32.87 14.89 2.74
N PHE A 437 31.63 15.10 3.13
CA PHE A 437 30.81 16.26 2.76
C PHE A 437 31.21 17.50 3.59
N LEU A 438 30.70 18.68 3.19
CA LEU A 438 30.92 19.98 3.88
C LEU A 438 30.59 19.99 5.38
N GLY A 439 29.89 18.96 5.88
CA GLY A 439 29.66 18.65 7.29
C GLY A 439 29.50 17.14 7.52
N PRO A 440 29.50 16.65 8.77
CA PRO A 440 29.30 15.22 9.06
C PRO A 440 27.95 14.74 8.52
N ILE A 441 27.99 13.69 7.70
CA ILE A 441 26.81 12.92 7.32
C ILE A 441 26.89 11.59 8.05
N HIS A 442 25.84 11.28 8.78
CA HIS A 442 25.71 10.01 9.46
C HIS A 442 24.54 9.23 8.85
N ILE A 443 24.81 8.02 8.39
CA ILE A 443 23.83 7.14 7.76
C ILE A 443 23.64 5.90 8.64
N TRP A 444 22.42 5.69 9.11
CA TRP A 444 22.00 4.48 9.80
C TRP A 444 21.08 3.66 8.89
N GLY A 445 21.64 2.61 8.30
CA GLY A 445 20.87 1.59 7.61
C GLY A 445 20.46 0.48 8.57
N TRP A 446 19.16 0.28 8.78
CA TRP A 446 18.66 -1.00 9.29
C TRP A 446 18.53 -1.96 8.10
N MET A 447 19.67 -2.31 7.50
CA MET A 447 19.73 -3.42 6.54
C MET A 447 20.06 -4.68 7.31
N THR A 448 19.07 -5.57 7.40
CA THR A 448 19.25 -6.98 7.72
C THR A 448 20.32 -7.59 6.80
N LYS A 449 21.53 -7.73 7.33
CA LYS A 449 22.70 -8.43 6.76
C LYS A 449 23.34 -7.78 5.53
N LEU A 450 24.58 -7.31 5.69
CA LEU A 450 25.77 -7.66 4.88
C LEU A 450 26.84 -6.58 5.07
N PHE A 451 27.88 -6.87 5.86
CA PHE A 451 29.28 -6.62 5.53
C PHE A 451 30.14 -7.42 6.51
N HIS A 452 30.26 -8.71 6.21
CA HIS A 452 31.54 -9.38 6.36
C HIS A 452 32.31 -9.04 5.08
N GLN A 453 33.30 -8.16 5.18
CA GLN A 453 34.61 -8.34 4.54
C GLN A 453 35.54 -7.16 4.93
N GLN A 454 36.56 -7.57 5.68
CA GLN A 454 37.83 -6.92 6.06
C GLN A 454 37.79 -5.65 6.90
#